data_AF-A0A4P0YBG0-F1
#
_entry.id   AF-A0A4P0YBG0-F1
#
_cell.length_a   1.000
_cell.length_b   1.000
_cell.length_c   1.000
_cell.angle_alpha   90.00
_cell.angle_beta   90.00
_cell.angle_gamma   90.00
#
_symmetry.space_group_name_H-M   'P 1'
#
loop_
_entity.id
_entity.type
_entity.pdbx_description
1 polymer ?
#
loop_
_entity_poly.entity_id
_entity_poly.type
_entity_poly.pdbx_seq_one_letter_code
_entity_poly.pdbx_strand_id
1 'polypeptide(L)'
;MLPPRAVDAALAKAPLVMVVDHQRTAIMDKAHLVLSAASFAESDGTVVNNEGRAQRFFQVYDPAYYDAKTVMLESWRWLHSLHSTVNNRQVDWTQLDHVIDAAIAALPQLAGIKDAAPDATFRIRGQKLAREPHRYSGRTAMRANISVHEPRQPQDKDTMFAFSMEGNNQPSAPRSQIPFAWAPGWNSPQAWNKFQDEVGGKLRHGDPGVRLFEASASGLEYFTAVPASFQAEEGKWRIAPYYHLFGSDELSQRAPVFQSRMPEPYIKLNPADAAKLGVNPGAMLSFSVEGQTLRLPLVISEGLTAGQVGLPMGMPGIAPVLTGSRIDSLQEAKA
;
A
#
# COMPACT_ATOMS: atom_id res chain seq x y z
N MET A 1 -7.53 -11.88 2.57
CA MET A 1 -8.13 -11.78 3.93
C MET A 1 -8.68 -13.14 4.32
N LEU A 2 -8.48 -13.60 5.55
CA LEU A 2 -9.02 -14.86 6.07
C LEU A 2 -10.53 -14.75 6.36
N PRO A 3 -11.29 -15.86 6.50
CA PRO A 3 -12.71 -15.79 6.87
C PRO A 3 -12.86 -15.16 8.27
N PRO A 4 -13.86 -14.28 8.51
CA PRO A 4 -13.99 -13.53 9.76
C PRO A 4 -13.98 -14.41 11.02
N ARG A 5 -14.68 -15.56 11.02
CA ARG A 5 -14.72 -16.47 12.17
C ARG A 5 -13.34 -17.04 12.53
N ALA A 6 -12.52 -17.35 11.52
CA ALA A 6 -11.18 -17.87 11.74
C ALA A 6 -10.26 -16.79 12.32
N VAL A 7 -10.37 -15.55 11.83
CA VAL A 7 -9.66 -14.40 12.38
C VAL A 7 -10.07 -14.19 13.84
N ASP A 8 -11.36 -14.22 14.15
CA ASP A 8 -11.89 -13.96 15.49
C ASP A 8 -11.45 -15.02 16.49
N ALA A 9 -11.49 -16.29 16.08
CA ALA A 9 -10.99 -17.38 16.90
C ALA A 9 -9.49 -17.29 17.17
N ALA A 10 -8.71 -16.80 16.20
CA ALA A 10 -7.27 -16.57 16.37
C ALA A 10 -6.99 -15.40 17.33
N LEU A 11 -7.67 -14.26 17.12
CA LEU A 11 -7.52 -13.07 17.97
C LEU A 11 -7.95 -13.34 19.41
N ALA A 12 -9.03 -14.09 19.63
CA ALA A 12 -9.52 -14.43 20.97
C ALA A 12 -8.54 -15.31 21.78
N LYS A 13 -7.65 -16.05 21.11
CA LYS A 13 -6.61 -16.86 21.76
C LYS A 13 -5.33 -16.09 22.06
N ALA A 14 -5.16 -14.92 21.45
CA ALA A 14 -3.95 -14.13 21.63
C ALA A 14 -3.99 -13.45 23.01
N PRO A 15 -2.94 -13.60 23.85
CA PRO A 15 -2.89 -12.96 25.17
C PRO A 15 -2.78 -11.42 25.06
N LEU A 16 -2.33 -10.93 23.91
CA LEU A 16 -2.27 -9.52 23.57
C LEU A 16 -2.49 -9.36 22.07
N VAL A 17 -3.33 -8.40 21.70
CA VAL A 17 -3.59 -8.00 20.32
C VAL A 17 -3.23 -6.52 20.22
N MET A 18 -2.13 -6.21 19.55
CA MET A 18 -1.76 -4.84 19.23
C MET A 18 -1.98 -4.60 17.74
N VAL A 19 -2.55 -3.46 17.39
CA VAL A 19 -2.74 -3.04 16.00
C VAL A 19 -1.91 -1.79 15.76
N VAL A 20 -1.04 -1.85 14.75
CA VAL A 20 -0.23 -0.72 14.28
C VAL A 20 -0.65 -0.45 12.84
N ASP A 21 -1.49 0.56 12.65
CA ASP A 21 -2.13 0.80 11.36
C ASP A 21 -2.52 2.28 11.24
N HIS A 22 -2.64 2.76 10.01
CA HIS A 22 -3.04 4.11 9.66
C HIS A 22 -4.53 4.19 9.26
N GLN A 23 -5.20 3.05 9.08
CA GLN A 23 -6.62 2.97 8.77
C GLN A 23 -7.39 2.28 9.89
N ARG A 24 -8.56 2.81 10.27
CA ARG A 24 -9.47 2.09 11.17
C ARG A 24 -10.02 0.85 10.49
N THR A 25 -9.76 -0.33 11.04
CA THR A 25 -10.27 -1.62 10.53
C THR A 25 -11.06 -2.36 11.62
N ALA A 26 -11.85 -3.38 11.24
CA ALA A 26 -12.59 -4.20 12.20
C ALA A 26 -11.69 -4.98 13.18
N ILE A 27 -10.39 -5.13 12.87
CA ILE A 27 -9.40 -5.73 13.78
C ILE A 27 -9.11 -4.79 14.95
N MET A 28 -9.17 -3.47 14.75
CA MET A 28 -8.95 -2.51 15.84
C MET A 28 -9.99 -2.62 16.94
N ASP A 29 -11.24 -2.97 16.62
CA ASP A 29 -12.30 -3.16 17.62
C ASP A 29 -12.03 -4.37 18.53
N LYS A 30 -11.07 -5.23 18.16
CA LYS A 30 -10.61 -6.41 18.92
C LYS A 30 -9.22 -6.19 19.53
N ALA A 31 -8.63 -5.02 19.36
CA ALA A 31 -7.28 -4.72 19.83
C ALA A 31 -7.30 -4.33 21.31
N HIS A 32 -6.29 -4.79 22.04
CA HIS A 32 -5.99 -4.32 23.40
C HIS A 32 -5.23 -2.99 23.38
N LEU A 33 -4.43 -2.77 22.33
CA LEU A 33 -3.70 -1.53 22.09
C LEU A 33 -3.73 -1.19 20.60
N VAL A 34 -4.02 0.08 20.30
CA VAL A 34 -3.96 0.62 18.94
C VAL A 34 -2.89 1.72 18.92
N LEU A 35 -1.97 1.63 17.97
CA LEU A 35 -0.93 2.63 17.72
C LEU A 35 -1.15 3.20 16.32
N SER A 36 -1.49 4.50 16.27
CA SER A 36 -1.74 5.22 15.03
C SER A 36 -0.44 5.35 14.23
N ALA A 37 -0.35 4.60 13.13
CA ALA A 37 0.82 4.60 12.27
C ALA A 37 0.70 5.65 11.16
N ALA A 38 1.82 6.28 10.81
CA ALA A 38 1.90 7.14 9.63
C ALA A 38 1.73 6.34 8.33
N SER A 39 0.97 6.88 7.38
CA SER A 39 0.86 6.37 6.01
C SER A 39 2.12 6.67 5.19
N PHE A 40 2.18 6.20 3.94
CA PHE A 40 3.30 6.47 3.02
C PHE A 40 3.52 7.98 2.76
N ALA A 41 2.46 8.80 2.84
CA ALA A 41 2.55 10.24 2.64
C ALA A 41 3.02 10.98 3.91
N GLU A 42 2.86 10.34 5.06
CA GLU A 42 3.15 10.86 6.39
C GLU A 42 4.48 10.36 6.97
N SER A 43 5.20 9.52 6.22
CA SER A 43 6.44 8.89 6.65
C SER A 43 7.47 8.84 5.52
N ASP A 44 8.68 8.46 5.89
CA ASP A 44 9.76 8.13 4.97
C ASP A 44 10.02 6.62 5.00
N GLY A 45 10.47 6.05 3.89
CA GLY A 45 10.76 4.63 3.82
C GLY A 45 11.28 4.16 2.48
N THR A 46 11.66 2.89 2.41
CA THR A 46 12.12 2.25 1.17
C THR A 46 11.18 1.11 0.83
N VAL A 47 10.70 1.07 -0.42
CA VAL A 47 9.93 -0.04 -0.98
C VAL A 47 10.77 -0.79 -1.99
N VAL A 48 10.59 -2.11 -2.07
CA VAL A 48 11.21 -2.96 -3.10
C VAL A 48 10.11 -3.49 -4.01
N ASN A 49 10.21 -3.23 -5.30
CA ASN A 49 9.22 -3.67 -6.28
C ASN A 49 9.48 -5.09 -6.81
N ASN A 50 8.63 -5.57 -7.71
CA ASN A 50 8.71 -6.94 -8.25
C ASN A 50 9.96 -7.24 -9.10
N GLU A 51 10.66 -6.23 -9.61
CA GLU A 51 11.94 -6.43 -10.32
C GLU A 51 13.16 -6.37 -9.38
N GLY A 52 12.92 -6.27 -8.07
CA GLY A 52 13.94 -6.19 -7.04
C GLY A 52 14.55 -4.81 -6.84
N ARG A 53 13.90 -3.74 -7.33
CA ARG A 53 14.38 -2.36 -7.18
C ARG A 53 13.91 -1.73 -5.89
N ALA A 54 14.86 -1.31 -5.06
CA ALA A 54 14.64 -0.45 -3.91
C ALA A 54 14.47 1.00 -4.35
N GLN A 55 13.39 1.64 -3.89
CA GLN A 55 13.10 3.05 -4.12
C GLN A 55 12.69 3.73 -2.82
N ARG A 56 13.24 4.92 -2.57
CA ARG A 56 12.92 5.74 -1.41
C ARG A 56 11.64 6.53 -1.67
N PHE A 57 10.69 6.49 -0.75
CA PHE A 57 9.61 7.46 -0.65
C PHE A 57 9.87 8.40 0.52
N PHE A 58 9.30 9.60 0.44
CA PHE A 58 9.58 10.68 1.37
C PHE A 58 8.30 11.28 1.92
N GLN A 59 8.33 11.70 3.17
CA GLN A 59 7.23 12.37 3.84
C GLN A 59 6.88 13.67 3.11
N VAL A 60 5.61 13.83 2.76
CA VAL A 60 5.06 15.03 2.12
C VAL A 60 4.03 15.75 2.98
N TYR A 61 3.57 15.11 4.06
CA TYR A 61 2.55 15.63 4.95
C TYR A 61 2.93 15.32 6.40
N ASP A 62 2.97 16.34 7.26
CA ASP A 62 3.12 16.18 8.71
C ASP A 62 1.78 16.52 9.40
N PRO A 63 1.03 15.51 9.91
CA PRO A 63 -0.24 15.75 10.58
C PRO A 63 -0.13 16.68 11.79
N ALA A 64 0.97 16.60 12.54
CA ALA A 64 1.17 17.37 13.77
C ALA A 64 1.37 18.87 13.50
N TYR A 65 1.79 19.24 12.28
CA TYR A 65 1.85 20.64 11.85
C TYR A 65 0.47 21.32 11.76
N TYR A 66 -0.57 20.53 11.44
CA TYR A 66 -1.94 21.05 11.31
C TYR A 66 -2.68 20.98 12.63
N ASP A 67 -2.51 19.88 13.38
CA ASP A 67 -3.06 19.70 14.73
C ASP A 67 -2.01 19.07 15.65
N ALA A 68 -1.48 19.88 16.58
CA ALA A 68 -0.47 19.46 17.53
C ALA A 68 -0.93 18.37 18.51
N LYS A 69 -2.24 18.09 18.61
CA LYS A 69 -2.77 16.97 19.39
C LYS A 69 -2.66 15.63 18.66
N THR A 70 -2.39 15.65 17.36
CA THR A 70 -2.22 14.43 16.56
C THR A 70 -0.92 13.75 16.93
N VAL A 71 -1.03 12.53 17.47
CA VAL A 71 0.11 11.66 17.74
C VAL A 71 0.11 10.55 16.68
N MET A 72 0.86 10.80 15.61
CA MET A 72 1.06 9.87 14.50
C MET A 72 2.56 9.67 14.32
N LEU A 73 3.04 8.43 14.39
CA LEU A 73 4.44 8.10 14.18
C LEU A 73 4.56 6.98 13.14
N GLU A 74 5.69 6.92 12.47
CA GLU A 74 6.08 5.81 11.61
C GLU A 74 6.08 4.51 12.43
N SER A 75 5.60 3.42 11.83
CA SER A 75 5.43 2.14 12.54
C SER A 75 6.71 1.65 13.23
N TRP A 76 7.87 1.90 12.61
CA TRP A 76 9.17 1.52 13.18
C TRP A 76 9.48 2.28 14.47
N ARG A 77 9.06 3.55 14.61
CA ARG A 77 9.26 4.33 15.84
C ARG A 77 8.41 3.79 16.97
N TRP A 78 7.17 3.41 16.69
CA TRP A 78 6.30 2.76 17.67
C TRP A 78 6.91 1.45 18.17
N LEU A 79 7.29 0.57 17.24
CA LEU A 79 7.86 -0.73 17.58
C LEU A 79 9.19 -0.59 18.32
N HIS A 80 10.05 0.33 17.91
CA HIS A 80 11.33 0.59 18.57
C HIS A 80 11.16 1.19 19.97
N SER A 81 10.19 2.08 20.16
CA SER A 81 9.88 2.67 21.47
C SER A 81 9.32 1.62 22.43
N LEU A 82 8.46 0.73 21.95
CA LEU A 82 7.97 -0.41 22.72
C LEU A 82 9.10 -1.37 23.08
N HIS A 83 9.91 -1.78 22.11
CA HIS A 83 11.07 -2.65 22.33
C HIS A 83 12.01 -2.03 23.37
N SER A 84 12.26 -0.72 23.29
CA SER A 84 13.16 -0.03 24.21
C SER A 84 12.58 0.04 25.62
N THR A 85 11.29 0.34 25.75
CA THR A 85 10.57 0.33 27.03
C THR A 85 10.58 -1.06 27.68
N VAL A 86 10.25 -2.11 26.94
CA VAL A 86 10.22 -3.50 27.45
C VAL A 86 11.59 -3.96 27.92
N ASN A 87 12.65 -3.56 27.24
CA ASN A 87 14.03 -3.90 27.61
C ASN A 87 14.68 -2.90 28.58
N ASN A 88 13.92 -1.95 29.13
CA ASN A 88 14.41 -0.91 30.04
C ASN A 88 15.66 -0.16 29.50
N ARG A 89 15.64 0.15 28.19
CA ARG A 89 16.72 0.89 27.51
C ARG A 89 16.21 2.22 26.95
N GLN A 90 17.14 3.13 26.72
CA GLN A 90 16.85 4.39 26.03
C GLN A 90 16.60 4.15 24.53
N VAL A 91 15.80 5.02 23.93
CA VAL A 91 15.54 5.04 22.49
C VAL A 91 16.79 5.54 21.76
N ASP A 92 17.40 4.68 20.96
CA ASP A 92 18.62 4.92 20.19
C ASP A 92 18.38 5.09 18.67
N TRP A 93 17.32 4.51 18.10
CA TRP A 93 16.90 4.80 16.73
C TRP A 93 16.06 6.06 16.67
N THR A 94 16.71 7.17 16.31
CA THR A 94 16.07 8.49 16.19
C THR A 94 15.83 8.93 14.74
N GLN A 95 16.46 8.27 13.77
CA GLN A 95 16.39 8.58 12.34
C GLN A 95 16.20 7.28 11.54
N LEU A 96 15.56 7.39 10.37
CA LEU A 96 15.35 6.26 9.47
C LEU A 96 16.65 5.57 9.03
N ASP A 97 17.76 6.30 8.95
CA ASP A 97 19.08 5.74 8.61
C ASP A 97 19.53 4.67 9.63
N HIS A 98 19.22 4.84 10.93
CA HIS A 98 19.52 3.82 11.94
C HIS A 98 18.73 2.52 11.70
N VAL A 99 17.51 2.64 11.19
CA VAL A 99 16.67 1.47 10.84
C VAL A 99 17.25 0.76 9.61
N ILE A 100 17.71 1.53 8.61
CA ILE A 100 18.38 0.97 7.42
C ILE A 100 19.66 0.24 7.82
N ASP A 101 20.49 0.85 8.67
CA ASP A 101 21.71 0.25 9.18
C ASP A 101 21.44 -1.06 9.92
N ALA A 102 20.43 -1.07 10.79
CA ALA A 102 20.04 -2.28 11.51
C ALA A 102 19.49 -3.36 10.58
N ALA A 103 18.69 -2.99 9.58
CA ALA A 103 18.16 -3.91 8.59
C ALA A 103 19.30 -4.56 7.76
N ILE A 104 20.31 -3.78 7.37
CA ILE A 104 21.48 -4.27 6.64
C ILE A 104 22.35 -5.17 7.53
N ALA A 105 22.55 -4.80 8.80
CA ALA A 105 23.27 -5.65 9.74
C ALA A 105 22.59 -7.02 9.93
N ALA A 106 21.26 -7.04 9.99
CA ALA A 106 20.48 -8.27 10.10
C ALA A 106 20.41 -9.07 8.78
N LEU A 107 20.34 -8.37 7.64
CA LEU A 107 20.18 -8.94 6.31
C LEU A 107 21.19 -8.29 5.33
N PRO A 108 22.47 -8.73 5.34
CA PRO A 108 23.54 -8.10 4.54
C PRO A 108 23.28 -8.06 3.03
N GLN A 109 22.49 -8.99 2.50
CA GLN A 109 22.05 -8.99 1.10
C GLN A 109 21.22 -7.77 0.71
N LEU A 110 20.72 -7.00 1.68
CA LEU A 110 20.00 -5.75 1.46
C LEU A 110 20.89 -4.50 1.53
N ALA A 111 22.23 -4.65 1.61
CA ALA A 111 23.17 -3.54 1.74
C ALA A 111 22.97 -2.42 0.70
N GLY A 112 22.60 -2.79 -0.52
CA GLY A 112 22.32 -1.85 -1.61
C GLY A 112 21.17 -0.87 -1.33
N ILE A 113 20.33 -1.08 -0.31
CA ILE A 113 19.27 -0.12 0.06
C ILE A 113 19.83 1.28 0.33
N LYS A 114 21.06 1.40 0.83
CA LYS A 114 21.73 2.70 1.04
C LYS A 114 21.96 3.48 -0.24
N ASP A 115 22.01 2.80 -1.39
CA ASP A 115 22.23 3.44 -2.68
C ASP A 115 20.91 3.95 -3.30
N ALA A 116 19.75 3.64 -2.71
CA ALA A 116 18.45 4.08 -3.20
C ALA A 116 18.26 5.61 -3.04
N ALA A 117 18.83 6.19 -1.99
CA ALA A 117 18.85 7.62 -1.73
C ALA A 117 19.94 7.98 -0.71
N PRO A 118 20.48 9.22 -0.75
CA PRO A 118 21.39 9.71 0.29
C PRO A 118 20.80 9.64 1.71
N ASP A 119 21.69 9.61 2.70
CA ASP A 119 21.34 9.69 4.12
C ASP A 119 20.79 11.09 4.53
N ALA A 120 20.27 11.18 5.75
CA ALA A 120 19.70 12.40 6.32
C ALA A 120 20.72 13.56 6.48
N THR A 121 22.02 13.26 6.48
CA THR A 121 23.10 14.24 6.62
C THR A 121 23.53 14.85 5.29
N PHE A 122 23.13 14.28 4.15
CA PHE A 122 23.51 14.76 2.82
C PHE A 122 23.18 16.24 2.62
N ARG A 123 24.18 17.02 2.16
CA ARG A 123 24.04 18.45 1.84
C ARG A 123 24.77 18.77 0.54
N ILE A 124 24.25 19.77 -0.17
CA ILE A 124 24.95 20.38 -1.31
C ILE A 124 25.38 21.78 -0.88
N ARG A 125 26.69 22.02 -0.77
CA ARG A 125 27.25 23.29 -0.26
C ARG A 125 26.66 23.69 1.10
N GLY A 126 26.53 22.71 2.01
CA GLY A 126 25.96 22.91 3.35
C GLY A 126 24.43 23.01 3.40
N GLN A 127 23.74 23.00 2.26
CA GLN A 127 22.28 23.12 2.19
C GLN A 127 21.60 21.77 2.03
N LYS A 128 20.47 21.57 2.72
CA LYS A 128 19.50 20.51 2.39
C LYS A 128 18.89 20.75 1.01
N LEU A 129 18.21 19.76 0.46
CA LEU A 129 17.45 19.92 -0.77
C LEU A 129 16.11 20.61 -0.45
N ALA A 130 15.80 21.70 -1.14
CA ALA A 130 14.51 22.38 -0.97
C ALA A 130 13.38 21.50 -1.52
N ARG A 131 12.23 21.43 -0.83
CA ARG A 131 11.01 20.77 -1.33
C ARG A 131 10.01 21.72 -1.96
N GLU A 132 10.25 23.03 -1.87
CA GLU A 132 9.39 24.05 -2.46
C GLU A 132 10.18 24.95 -3.42
N PRO A 133 9.55 25.45 -4.50
CA PRO A 133 10.17 26.43 -5.38
C PRO A 133 10.33 27.78 -4.64
N HIS A 134 11.33 28.58 -5.02
CA HIS A 134 11.58 29.91 -4.43
C HIS A 134 10.39 30.87 -4.45
N ARG A 135 9.42 30.63 -5.34
CA ARG A 135 8.21 31.43 -5.45
C ARG A 135 7.02 30.63 -4.93
N TYR A 136 6.96 30.45 -3.61
CA TYR A 136 5.77 29.91 -2.94
C TYR A 136 5.07 31.03 -2.16
N SER A 137 4.25 31.79 -2.88
CA SER A 137 3.49 32.93 -2.34
C SER A 137 2.20 32.47 -1.66
N GLY A 138 1.70 33.25 -0.70
CA GLY A 138 0.38 33.04 -0.08
C GLY A 138 0.37 32.16 1.17
N ARG A 139 1.52 31.59 1.57
CA ARG A 139 1.66 30.74 2.77
C ARG A 139 1.07 31.37 4.04
N THR A 140 1.47 32.60 4.34
CA THR A 140 1.00 33.35 5.51
C THR A 140 -0.52 33.59 5.47
N ALA A 141 -1.12 33.68 4.28
CA ALA A 141 -2.55 33.87 4.12
C ALA A 141 -3.35 32.57 4.31
N MET A 142 -2.77 31.39 4.06
CA MET A 142 -3.47 30.10 4.12
C MET A 142 -4.08 29.77 5.49
N ARG A 143 -3.51 30.32 6.57
CA ARG A 143 -3.98 30.09 7.95
C ARG A 143 -4.37 31.37 8.68
N ALA A 144 -4.51 32.50 7.98
CA ALA A 144 -4.80 33.79 8.58
C ALA A 144 -6.15 33.83 9.33
N ASN A 145 -7.09 32.93 8.98
CA ASN A 145 -8.35 32.74 9.69
C ASN A 145 -8.21 32.03 11.04
N ILE A 146 -7.06 31.40 11.32
CA ILE A 146 -6.73 30.73 12.59
C ILE A 146 -5.77 31.62 13.39
N SER A 147 -4.69 32.07 12.76
CA SER A 147 -3.69 32.95 13.34
C SER A 147 -3.00 33.74 12.23
N VAL A 148 -2.75 35.03 12.47
CA VAL A 148 -1.98 35.89 11.56
C VAL A 148 -0.48 35.56 11.58
N HIS A 149 -0.01 34.81 12.58
CA HIS A 149 1.36 34.32 12.64
C HIS A 149 1.50 33.01 11.88
N GLU A 150 2.38 32.99 10.89
CA GLU A 150 2.74 31.75 10.20
C GLU A 150 3.52 30.83 11.15
N PRO A 151 3.05 29.59 11.37
CA PRO A 151 3.79 28.63 12.19
C PRO A 151 5.08 28.22 11.48
N ARG A 152 6.11 27.93 12.30
CA ARG A 152 7.38 27.41 11.80
C ARG A 152 7.14 26.11 11.04
N GLN A 153 7.79 25.95 9.89
CA GLN A 153 7.72 24.70 9.13
C GLN A 153 8.34 23.52 9.89
N PRO A 154 7.82 22.30 9.70
CA PRO A 154 8.42 21.09 10.26
C PRO A 154 9.88 20.93 9.83
N GLN A 155 10.67 20.31 10.71
CA GLN A 155 12.04 19.92 10.36
C GLN A 155 12.05 18.44 10.00
N ASP A 156 12.46 18.17 8.77
CA ASP A 156 12.76 16.81 8.35
C ASP A 156 14.09 16.37 8.99
N LYS A 157 14.05 15.30 9.78
CA LYS A 157 15.24 14.72 10.42
C LYS A 157 15.73 13.46 9.72
N ASP A 158 14.89 12.84 8.90
CA ASP A 158 15.09 11.49 8.36
C ASP A 158 15.66 11.51 6.94
N THR A 159 15.74 12.68 6.32
CA THR A 159 16.13 12.80 4.92
C THR A 159 16.98 14.03 4.64
N MET A 160 17.53 14.06 3.42
CA MET A 160 18.32 15.17 2.89
C MET A 160 17.49 16.42 2.54
N PHE A 161 16.16 16.34 2.62
CA PHE A 161 15.26 17.41 2.23
C PHE A 161 14.92 18.35 3.38
N ALA A 162 14.42 19.54 3.03
CA ALA A 162 13.78 20.48 3.94
C ALA A 162 12.33 20.74 3.50
N PHE A 163 11.38 20.81 4.46
CA PHE A 163 10.02 21.30 4.24
C PHE A 163 9.99 22.83 4.06
N SER A 164 10.76 23.33 3.08
CA SER A 164 10.96 24.75 2.85
C SER A 164 11.41 25.03 1.42
N MET A 165 11.28 26.30 1.03
CA MET A 165 11.93 26.90 -0.14
C MET A 165 13.45 27.05 0.05
N GLU A 166 13.90 27.03 1.30
CA GLU A 166 15.32 27.13 1.65
C GLU A 166 16.03 25.81 1.39
N GLY A 167 17.04 25.84 0.53
CA GLY A 167 17.84 24.68 0.19
C GLY A 167 18.39 24.75 -1.22
N ASN A 168 19.14 23.72 -1.59
CA ASN A 168 19.64 23.56 -2.95
C ASN A 168 18.51 23.06 -3.86
N ASN A 169 18.31 23.74 -4.98
CA ASN A 169 17.41 23.33 -6.07
C ASN A 169 18.08 23.47 -7.45
N GLN A 170 19.41 23.63 -7.50
CA GLN A 170 20.12 23.92 -8.75
C GLN A 170 20.00 22.72 -9.71
N PRO A 171 19.64 22.94 -11.00
CA PRO A 171 19.45 21.82 -11.94
C PRO A 171 20.68 20.97 -12.21
N SER A 172 21.88 21.56 -12.12
CA SER A 172 23.15 20.88 -12.34
C SER A 172 23.75 20.26 -11.07
N ALA A 173 23.13 20.44 -9.90
CA ALA A 173 23.66 19.93 -8.64
C ALA A 173 23.72 18.39 -8.63
N PRO A 174 24.76 17.78 -8.02
CA PRO A 174 24.99 16.33 -8.07
C PRO A 174 23.99 15.55 -7.19
N ARG A 175 22.76 15.38 -7.69
CA ARG A 175 21.67 14.67 -7.03
C ARG A 175 20.70 14.08 -8.06
N SER A 176 20.13 12.93 -7.74
CA SER A 176 19.04 12.31 -8.51
C SER A 176 17.65 12.65 -7.94
N GLN A 177 17.57 13.06 -6.67
CA GLN A 177 16.33 13.36 -5.97
C GLN A 177 15.84 14.76 -6.34
N ILE A 178 14.80 14.84 -7.18
CA ILE A 178 14.21 16.10 -7.67
C ILE A 178 12.75 16.20 -7.18
N PRO A 179 12.46 16.98 -6.13
CA PRO A 179 11.11 17.06 -5.56
C PRO A 179 10.15 17.89 -6.42
N PHE A 180 10.68 18.86 -7.18
CA PHE A 180 9.95 19.64 -8.17
C PHE A 180 10.92 20.07 -9.28
N ALA A 181 10.43 20.12 -10.52
CA ALA A 181 11.20 20.59 -11.66
C ALA A 181 11.00 22.10 -11.86
N TRP A 182 12.02 22.89 -11.53
CA TRP A 182 12.03 24.34 -11.73
C TRP A 182 13.44 24.83 -12.06
N ALA A 183 13.52 25.80 -12.97
CA ALA A 183 14.76 26.51 -13.27
C ALA A 183 14.46 27.98 -13.56
N PRO A 184 15.41 28.92 -13.38
CA PRO A 184 15.20 30.32 -13.72
C PRO A 184 14.69 30.50 -15.16
N GLY A 185 13.51 31.12 -15.31
CA GLY A 185 12.84 31.31 -16.60
C GLY A 185 11.95 30.14 -17.07
N TRP A 186 11.86 29.05 -16.31
CA TRP A 186 11.10 27.84 -16.65
C TRP A 186 10.17 27.46 -15.50
N ASN A 187 8.89 27.87 -15.59
CA ASN A 187 7.86 27.63 -14.57
C ASN A 187 6.85 26.55 -15.01
N SER A 188 7.24 25.67 -15.92
CA SER A 188 6.37 24.69 -16.57
C SER A 188 7.06 23.33 -16.62
N PRO A 189 6.33 22.24 -16.97
CA PRO A 189 6.93 20.90 -17.05
C PRO A 189 8.17 20.82 -17.97
N GLN A 190 8.32 21.73 -18.92
CA GLN A 190 9.52 21.80 -19.77
C GLN A 190 10.81 22.12 -18.99
N ALA A 191 10.73 22.53 -17.72
CA ALA A 191 11.88 22.68 -16.83
C ALA A 191 12.68 21.37 -16.66
N TRP A 192 12.05 20.21 -16.85
CA TRP A 192 12.73 18.90 -16.82
C TRP A 192 13.94 18.81 -17.75
N ASN A 193 13.92 19.54 -18.89
CA ASN A 193 15.04 19.63 -19.83
C ASN A 193 16.34 20.15 -19.18
N LYS A 194 16.26 20.84 -18.03
CA LYS A 194 17.42 21.33 -17.29
C LYS A 194 18.03 20.27 -16.36
N PHE A 195 17.28 19.24 -16.01
CA PHE A 195 17.67 18.17 -15.11
C PHE A 195 18.10 16.89 -15.85
N GLN A 196 17.74 16.78 -17.13
CA GLN A 196 18.13 15.66 -18.00
C GLN A 196 19.45 15.93 -18.73
N ASP A 197 20.17 14.87 -19.10
CA ASP A 197 21.39 14.93 -19.91
C ASP A 197 21.11 15.49 -21.31
N GLU A 198 20.03 15.04 -21.94
CA GLU A 198 19.41 15.56 -23.16
C GLU A 198 17.88 15.61 -23.04
N VAL A 199 17.20 16.24 -24.00
CA VAL A 199 15.74 16.37 -23.96
C VAL A 199 15.09 14.99 -24.09
N GLY A 200 14.36 14.56 -23.06
CA GLY A 200 13.74 13.23 -23.01
C GLY A 200 14.71 12.12 -22.59
N GLY A 201 15.97 12.46 -22.27
CA GLY A 201 16.98 11.53 -21.77
C GLY A 201 16.88 11.25 -20.27
N LYS A 202 17.95 10.70 -19.72
CA LYS A 202 18.05 10.33 -18.30
C LYS A 202 18.30 11.55 -17.43
N LEU A 203 18.03 11.44 -16.14
CA LEU A 203 18.48 12.47 -15.21
C LEU A 203 20.02 12.54 -15.20
N ARG A 204 20.57 13.76 -15.18
CA ARG A 204 22.02 14.03 -15.24
C ARG A 204 22.84 13.26 -14.19
N HIS A 205 22.22 12.94 -13.06
CA HIS A 205 22.86 12.29 -11.92
C HIS A 205 22.22 10.93 -11.59
N GLY A 206 21.63 10.29 -12.60
CA GLY A 206 21.01 8.98 -12.49
C GLY A 206 19.55 9.02 -12.06
N ASP A 207 18.80 7.98 -12.44
CA ASP A 207 17.40 7.82 -12.06
C ASP A 207 17.29 7.27 -10.63
N PRO A 208 16.36 7.75 -9.79
CA PRO A 208 16.22 7.27 -8.42
C PRO A 208 15.88 5.78 -8.33
N GLY A 209 16.56 5.10 -7.39
CA GLY A 209 16.33 3.71 -7.05
C GLY A 209 17.39 2.76 -7.60
N VAL A 210 17.61 1.68 -6.87
CA VAL A 210 18.70 0.71 -7.10
C VAL A 210 18.15 -0.70 -7.14
N ARG A 211 18.62 -1.50 -8.11
CA ARG A 211 18.24 -2.90 -8.20
C ARG A 211 19.08 -3.71 -7.21
N LEU A 212 18.44 -4.30 -6.20
CA LEU A 212 19.10 -5.09 -5.16
C LEU A 212 19.40 -6.51 -5.63
N PHE A 213 18.53 -7.03 -6.49
CA PHE A 213 18.59 -8.41 -6.95
C PHE A 213 18.77 -8.43 -8.48
N GLU A 214 19.93 -8.90 -8.92
CA GLU A 214 20.16 -9.21 -10.33
C GLU A 214 19.82 -10.68 -10.59
N ALA A 215 19.23 -10.95 -11.74
CA ALA A 215 18.97 -12.32 -12.16
C ALA A 215 20.31 -13.04 -12.39
N SER A 216 20.55 -14.14 -11.69
CA SER A 216 21.69 -15.01 -12.00
C SER A 216 21.51 -15.66 -13.37
N ALA A 217 22.60 -15.81 -14.14
CA ALA A 217 22.58 -16.48 -15.44
C ALA A 217 22.14 -17.95 -15.38
N SER A 218 22.25 -18.58 -14.21
CA SER A 218 21.61 -19.86 -13.90
C SER A 218 20.12 -19.63 -13.62
N GLY A 219 19.29 -19.80 -14.64
CA GLY A 219 17.84 -19.79 -14.49
C GLY A 219 17.38 -20.84 -13.47
N LEU A 220 16.36 -20.52 -12.68
CA LEU A 220 15.66 -21.53 -11.89
C LEU A 220 15.02 -22.54 -12.85
N GLU A 221 15.05 -23.82 -12.50
CA GLU A 221 14.30 -24.82 -13.26
C GLU A 221 12.81 -24.44 -13.27
N TYR A 222 12.21 -24.47 -14.46
CA TYR A 222 10.77 -24.28 -14.56
C TYR A 222 10.05 -25.39 -13.80
N PHE A 223 8.92 -25.07 -13.18
CA PHE A 223 8.04 -26.07 -12.61
C PHE A 223 7.59 -27.05 -13.71
N THR A 224 7.97 -28.31 -13.58
CA THR A 224 7.60 -29.39 -14.53
C THR A 224 6.31 -30.10 -14.13
N ALA A 225 5.87 -29.93 -12.88
CA ALA A 225 4.61 -30.48 -12.38
C ALA A 225 3.43 -29.68 -12.95
N VAL A 226 2.75 -30.24 -13.95
CA VAL A 226 1.49 -29.71 -14.46
C VAL A 226 0.35 -30.23 -13.58
N PRO A 227 -0.44 -29.35 -12.92
CA PRO A 227 -1.59 -29.78 -12.13
C PRO A 227 -2.62 -30.52 -13.00
N ALA A 228 -3.33 -31.47 -12.40
CA ALA A 228 -4.44 -32.13 -13.07
C ALA A 228 -5.49 -31.11 -13.55
N SER A 229 -6.08 -31.36 -14.72
CA SER A 229 -7.17 -30.54 -15.23
C SER A 229 -8.34 -30.53 -14.25
N PHE A 230 -9.06 -29.41 -14.21
CA PHE A 230 -10.26 -29.31 -13.39
C PHE A 230 -11.29 -30.36 -13.81
N GLN A 231 -11.84 -31.08 -12.82
CA GLN A 231 -12.93 -32.03 -12.99
C GLN A 231 -14.11 -31.54 -12.15
N ALA A 232 -15.27 -31.40 -12.78
CA ALA A 232 -16.50 -31.06 -12.07
C ALA A 232 -16.97 -32.27 -11.26
N GLU A 233 -17.43 -32.02 -10.04
CA GLU A 233 -18.09 -33.01 -9.18
C GLU A 233 -19.55 -32.61 -9.03
N GLU A 234 -20.48 -33.56 -9.19
CA GLU A 234 -21.90 -33.26 -9.06
C GLU A 234 -22.25 -32.77 -7.66
N GLY A 235 -23.04 -31.69 -7.57
CA GLY A 235 -23.42 -31.05 -6.32
C GLY A 235 -22.29 -30.27 -5.63
N LYS A 236 -21.13 -30.09 -6.28
CA LYS A 236 -20.02 -29.28 -5.76
C LYS A 236 -19.55 -28.29 -6.80
N TRP A 237 -19.20 -27.10 -6.34
CA TRP A 237 -18.69 -26.03 -7.19
C TRP A 237 -17.34 -25.54 -6.70
N ARG A 238 -16.41 -25.33 -7.63
CA ARG A 238 -15.12 -24.70 -7.31
C ARG A 238 -15.17 -23.20 -7.56
N ILE A 239 -14.71 -22.42 -6.59
CA ILE A 239 -14.66 -20.96 -6.70
C ILE A 239 -13.57 -20.51 -7.69
N ALA A 240 -14.00 -19.80 -8.73
CA ALA A 240 -13.17 -19.09 -9.68
C ALA A 240 -13.11 -17.59 -9.33
N PRO A 241 -11.91 -16.99 -9.22
CA PRO A 241 -11.78 -15.60 -8.80
C PRO A 241 -12.10 -14.62 -9.95
N TYR A 242 -12.90 -13.60 -9.65
CA TYR A 242 -13.06 -12.42 -10.50
C TYR A 242 -12.54 -11.21 -9.71
N TYR A 243 -11.65 -10.43 -10.31
CA TYR A 243 -11.16 -9.20 -9.70
C TYR A 243 -11.66 -8.00 -10.50
N HIS A 244 -12.04 -6.94 -9.80
CA HIS A 244 -12.42 -5.66 -10.38
C HIS A 244 -11.35 -4.62 -10.09
N LEU A 245 -11.28 -3.59 -10.95
CA LEU A 245 -10.37 -2.47 -10.73
C LEU A 245 -10.69 -1.71 -9.42
N PHE A 246 -11.99 -1.60 -9.09
CA PHE A 246 -12.46 -1.00 -7.85
C PHE A 246 -13.35 -1.99 -7.09
N GLY A 247 -13.18 -2.03 -5.77
CA GLY A 247 -13.95 -2.90 -4.87
C GLY A 247 -13.26 -4.22 -4.53
N SER A 248 -12.26 -4.67 -5.29
CA SER A 248 -11.49 -5.89 -4.97
C SER A 248 -10.39 -5.68 -3.94
N ASP A 249 -10.19 -4.45 -3.45
CA ASP A 249 -9.28 -4.10 -2.37
C ASP A 249 -9.94 -3.15 -1.36
N GLU A 250 -9.40 -3.10 -0.14
CA GLU A 250 -9.97 -2.32 0.97
C GLU A 250 -9.91 -0.80 0.76
N LEU A 251 -8.88 -0.27 0.09
CA LEU A 251 -8.71 1.17 -0.06
C LEU A 251 -9.66 1.73 -1.11
N SER A 252 -9.87 1.03 -2.23
CA SER A 252 -10.86 1.45 -3.22
C SER A 252 -12.28 1.40 -2.67
N GLN A 253 -12.58 0.48 -1.75
CA GLN A 253 -13.88 0.40 -1.07
C GLN A 253 -14.18 1.59 -0.16
N ARG A 254 -13.17 2.34 0.30
CA ARG A 254 -13.35 3.45 1.24
C ARG A 254 -13.55 4.81 0.58
N ALA A 255 -13.14 4.97 -0.68
CA ALA A 255 -13.24 6.24 -1.36
C ALA A 255 -14.63 6.40 -2.01
N PRO A 256 -15.42 7.44 -1.68
CA PRO A 256 -16.76 7.64 -2.25
C PRO A 256 -16.78 7.68 -3.78
N VAL A 257 -15.72 8.23 -4.39
CA VAL A 257 -15.58 8.29 -5.86
C VAL A 257 -15.46 6.88 -6.45
N PHE A 258 -14.69 5.99 -5.83
CA PHE A 258 -14.53 4.62 -6.30
C PHE A 258 -15.76 3.76 -6.00
N GLN A 259 -16.43 3.97 -4.86
CA GLN A 259 -17.71 3.33 -4.54
C GLN A 259 -18.76 3.54 -5.63
N SER A 260 -18.85 4.74 -6.21
CA SER A 260 -19.78 5.02 -7.32
C SER A 260 -19.51 4.22 -8.60
N ARG A 261 -18.34 3.57 -8.71
CA ARG A 261 -17.89 2.75 -9.83
C ARG A 261 -17.73 1.28 -9.47
N MET A 262 -17.94 0.92 -8.20
CA MET A 262 -17.93 -0.47 -7.76
C MET A 262 -19.18 -1.18 -8.29
N PRO A 263 -19.04 -2.40 -8.84
CA PRO A 263 -20.21 -3.24 -9.10
C PRO A 263 -20.84 -3.67 -7.78
N GLU A 264 -22.10 -4.10 -7.82
CA GLU A 264 -22.69 -4.86 -6.71
C GLU A 264 -22.05 -6.27 -6.64
N PRO A 265 -21.80 -6.82 -5.45
CA PRO A 265 -21.34 -8.20 -5.30
C PRO A 265 -22.31 -9.19 -5.98
N TYR A 266 -21.77 -10.20 -6.65
CA TYR A 266 -22.55 -11.15 -7.44
C TYR A 266 -21.98 -12.57 -7.36
N ILE A 267 -22.74 -13.56 -7.81
CA ILE A 267 -22.25 -14.91 -8.10
C ILE A 267 -22.44 -15.21 -9.59
N LYS A 268 -21.43 -15.79 -10.23
CA LYS A 268 -21.52 -16.24 -11.62
C LYS A 268 -21.70 -17.74 -11.72
N LEU A 269 -22.60 -18.18 -12.59
CA LEU A 269 -22.75 -19.58 -13.00
C LEU A 269 -22.66 -19.73 -14.52
N ASN A 270 -22.21 -20.91 -14.94
CA ASN A 270 -22.39 -21.38 -16.31
C ASN A 270 -23.89 -21.60 -16.61
N PRO A 271 -24.37 -21.34 -17.85
CA PRO A 271 -25.75 -21.61 -18.23
C PRO A 271 -26.25 -23.04 -17.91
N ALA A 272 -25.40 -24.06 -18.10
CA ALA A 272 -25.76 -25.45 -17.83
C ALA A 272 -25.98 -25.71 -16.33
N ASP A 273 -25.18 -25.10 -15.45
CA ASP A 273 -25.35 -25.25 -14.00
C ASP A 273 -26.58 -24.48 -13.51
N ALA A 274 -26.83 -23.28 -14.04
CA ALA A 274 -28.04 -22.52 -13.73
C ALA A 274 -29.31 -23.27 -14.16
N ALA A 275 -29.30 -23.88 -15.36
CA ALA A 275 -30.40 -24.71 -15.84
C ALA A 275 -30.64 -25.94 -14.97
N LYS A 276 -29.58 -26.62 -14.52
CA LYS A 276 -29.67 -27.75 -13.57
C LYS A 276 -30.26 -27.34 -12.23
N LEU A 277 -29.91 -26.15 -11.75
CA LEU A 277 -30.45 -25.58 -10.51
C LEU A 277 -31.85 -24.97 -10.68
N GLY A 278 -32.34 -24.81 -11.91
CA GLY A 278 -33.63 -24.19 -12.20
C GLY A 278 -33.70 -22.69 -11.91
N VAL A 279 -32.57 -22.00 -11.91
CA VAL A 279 -32.47 -20.58 -11.51
C VAL A 279 -32.24 -19.66 -12.70
N ASN A 280 -32.83 -18.47 -12.65
CA ASN A 280 -32.75 -17.46 -13.70
C ASN A 280 -31.73 -16.35 -13.37
N PRO A 281 -31.18 -15.63 -14.37
CA PRO A 281 -30.38 -14.44 -14.12
C PRO A 281 -31.08 -13.47 -13.15
N GLY A 282 -30.34 -12.92 -12.19
CA GLY A 282 -30.85 -12.04 -11.14
C GLY A 282 -31.45 -12.76 -9.93
N ALA A 283 -31.68 -14.07 -9.98
CA ALA A 283 -32.11 -14.84 -8.81
C ALA A 283 -31.09 -14.73 -7.67
N MET A 284 -31.55 -14.61 -6.44
CA MET A 284 -30.67 -14.58 -5.27
C MET A 284 -30.25 -16.01 -4.94
N LEU A 285 -28.97 -16.31 -5.02
CA LEU A 285 -28.44 -17.61 -4.60
C LEU A 285 -27.86 -17.52 -3.20
N SER A 286 -28.15 -18.52 -2.38
CA SER A 286 -27.55 -18.73 -1.08
C SER A 286 -26.55 -19.89 -1.16
N PHE A 287 -25.38 -19.70 -0.55
CA PHE A 287 -24.39 -20.75 -0.40
C PHE A 287 -23.58 -20.57 0.87
N SER A 288 -23.00 -21.67 1.36
CA SER A 288 -22.07 -21.63 2.49
C SER A 288 -20.68 -22.07 2.07
N VAL A 289 -19.67 -21.32 2.52
CA VAL A 289 -18.25 -21.59 2.29
C VAL A 289 -17.46 -21.16 3.53
N GLU A 290 -16.53 -21.99 4.00
CA GLU A 290 -15.71 -21.71 5.20
C GLU A 290 -16.51 -21.25 6.43
N GLY A 291 -17.71 -21.80 6.62
CA GLY A 291 -18.60 -21.45 7.74
C GLY A 291 -19.29 -20.09 7.62
N GLN A 292 -19.19 -19.41 6.49
CA GLN A 292 -19.93 -18.19 6.16
C GLN A 292 -21.04 -18.50 5.15
N THR A 293 -22.24 -18.01 5.41
CA THR A 293 -23.35 -18.06 4.43
C THR A 293 -23.41 -16.73 3.69
N LEU A 294 -23.38 -16.79 2.37
CA LEU A 294 -23.47 -15.64 1.47
C LEU A 294 -24.75 -15.74 0.65
N ARG A 295 -25.33 -14.56 0.34
CA ARG A 295 -26.47 -14.42 -0.55
C ARG A 295 -26.12 -13.40 -1.62
N LEU A 296 -26.04 -13.83 -2.87
CA LEU A 296 -25.57 -13.01 -3.98
C LEU A 296 -26.51 -13.15 -5.19
N PRO A 297 -26.76 -12.06 -5.95
CA PRO A 297 -27.53 -12.13 -7.18
C PRO A 297 -26.76 -12.89 -8.25
N LEU A 298 -27.47 -13.74 -9.00
CA LEU A 298 -26.93 -14.55 -10.07
C LEU A 298 -26.67 -13.74 -11.34
N VAL A 299 -25.46 -13.88 -11.88
CA VAL A 299 -25.08 -13.45 -13.23
C VAL A 299 -24.70 -14.69 -14.05
N ILE A 300 -25.26 -14.85 -15.24
CA ILE A 300 -24.87 -15.95 -16.12
C ILE A 300 -23.61 -15.59 -16.89
N SER A 301 -22.67 -16.53 -17.02
CA SER A 301 -21.42 -16.35 -17.76
C SER A 301 -21.07 -17.59 -18.58
N GLU A 302 -21.08 -17.44 -19.90
CA GLU A 302 -20.68 -18.52 -20.83
C GLU A 302 -19.18 -18.83 -20.75
N GLY A 303 -18.35 -17.84 -20.37
CA GLY A 303 -16.91 -18.01 -20.21
C GLY A 303 -16.51 -18.76 -18.92
N LEU A 304 -17.46 -19.04 -18.03
CA LEU A 304 -17.20 -19.83 -16.82
C LEU A 304 -17.41 -21.31 -17.12
N THR A 305 -16.46 -22.16 -16.72
CA THR A 305 -16.58 -23.61 -16.91
C THR A 305 -17.65 -24.19 -15.98
N ALA A 306 -18.49 -25.10 -16.48
CA ALA A 306 -19.49 -25.78 -15.65
C ALA A 306 -18.83 -26.54 -14.47
N GLY A 307 -19.49 -26.55 -13.31
CA GLY A 307 -18.92 -27.00 -12.03
C GLY A 307 -18.07 -25.93 -11.32
N GLN A 308 -18.01 -24.70 -11.84
CA GLN A 308 -17.37 -23.57 -11.17
C GLN A 308 -18.38 -22.48 -10.83
N VAL A 309 -18.02 -21.68 -9.84
CA VAL A 309 -18.76 -20.48 -9.42
C VAL A 309 -17.81 -19.28 -9.44
N GLY A 310 -18.17 -18.24 -10.18
CA GLY A 310 -17.37 -17.01 -10.22
C GLY A 310 -17.76 -16.08 -9.09
N LEU A 311 -16.80 -15.61 -8.28
CA LEU A 311 -17.05 -14.65 -7.21
C LEU A 311 -16.13 -13.42 -7.35
N PRO A 312 -16.63 -12.19 -7.12
CA PRO A 312 -15.83 -10.99 -7.15
C PRO A 312 -15.00 -10.88 -5.86
N MET A 313 -13.77 -11.35 -5.93
CA MET A 313 -12.86 -11.46 -4.80
C MET A 313 -12.50 -10.11 -4.22
N GLY A 314 -12.43 -10.03 -2.90
CA GLY A 314 -12.03 -8.83 -2.17
C GLY A 314 -13.17 -7.88 -1.87
N MET A 315 -14.31 -8.02 -2.55
CA MET A 315 -15.52 -7.23 -2.26
C MET A 315 -16.06 -7.50 -0.85
N PRO A 316 -16.86 -6.57 -0.29
CA PRO A 316 -17.43 -6.72 1.05
C PRO A 316 -18.08 -8.10 1.26
N GLY A 317 -17.62 -8.83 2.27
CA GLY A 317 -18.09 -10.17 2.61
C GLY A 317 -17.49 -11.32 1.78
N ILE A 318 -16.72 -11.04 0.72
CA ILE A 318 -16.12 -12.05 -0.18
C ILE A 318 -14.59 -12.04 -0.04
N ALA A 319 -14.10 -12.83 0.91
CA ALA A 319 -12.68 -12.87 1.23
C ALA A 319 -11.84 -13.46 0.07
N PRO A 320 -10.72 -12.82 -0.34
CA PRO A 320 -9.88 -13.33 -1.45
C PRO A 320 -9.32 -14.75 -1.24
N VAL A 321 -9.23 -15.20 0.02
CA VAL A 321 -8.75 -16.55 0.38
C VAL A 321 -9.70 -17.65 -0.09
N LEU A 322 -10.96 -17.33 -0.41
CA LEU A 322 -11.94 -18.29 -0.91
C LEU A 322 -11.62 -18.79 -2.33
N THR A 323 -10.60 -18.21 -2.97
CA THR A 323 -10.15 -18.61 -4.31
C THR A 323 -9.81 -20.11 -4.33
N GLY A 324 -10.51 -20.85 -5.18
CA GLY A 324 -10.32 -22.29 -5.33
C GLY A 324 -10.99 -23.15 -4.26
N SER A 325 -11.60 -22.57 -3.22
CA SER A 325 -12.39 -23.31 -2.23
C SER A 325 -13.63 -23.95 -2.89
N ARG A 326 -14.19 -24.96 -2.21
CA ARG A 326 -15.37 -25.70 -2.68
C ARG A 326 -16.64 -25.20 -1.98
N ILE A 327 -17.72 -25.18 -2.74
CA ILE A 327 -19.07 -24.93 -2.26
C ILE A 327 -19.87 -26.20 -2.48
N ASP A 328 -20.52 -26.68 -1.42
CA ASP A 328 -21.33 -27.91 -1.46
C ASP A 328 -22.83 -27.62 -1.18
N SER A 329 -23.21 -26.35 -1.09
CA SER A 329 -24.52 -25.91 -0.57
C SER A 329 -25.17 -24.78 -1.39
N LEU A 330 -25.05 -24.83 -2.71
CA LEU A 330 -25.59 -23.80 -3.59
C LEU A 330 -27.07 -24.04 -3.91
N GLN A 331 -27.92 -23.05 -3.62
CA GLN A 331 -29.36 -23.11 -3.88
C GLN A 331 -29.97 -21.71 -4.06
N GLU A 332 -31.17 -21.61 -4.63
CA GLU A 332 -31.93 -20.37 -4.64
C GLU A 332 -32.36 -19.98 -3.21
N ALA A 333 -32.13 -18.73 -2.83
CA ALA A 333 -32.58 -18.18 -1.56
C ALA A 333 -34.10 -17.98 -1.63
N LYS A 334 -34.86 -18.83 -0.92
CA LYS A 334 -36.30 -18.62 -0.74
C LYS A 334 -36.53 -17.30 0.00
N ALA A 335 -37.52 -16.53 -0.48
CA ALA A 335 -37.92 -15.23 0.06
C ALA A 335 -38.29 -15.28 1.54
#